data_AF-A0A958UYH3-F1
#
_entry.id   AF-A0A958UYH3-F1
#
_cell.length_a   1.000
_cell.length_b   1.000
_cell.length_c   1.000
_cell.angle_alpha   90.00
_cell.angle_beta   90.00
_cell.angle_gamma   90.00
#
_symmetry.space_group_name_H-M   'P 1'
#
loop_
_entity.id
_entity.type
_entity.pdbx_description
1 polymer ?
#
loop_
_entity_poly.entity_id
_entity_poly.type
_entity_poly.pdbx_seq_one_letter_code
_entity_poly.pdbx_strand_id
1 'polypeptide(L)'
;MTKDEVNTILQSIIIKNFRVDAEHFYWDKPIESINEDFKTLGYLVFLEQLINKKFKTKVPILENIISNIHTPNDISNLILKELSDLKRLKKI
;
A
#
# COMPACT_ATOMS: atom_id res chain seq x y z
N MET A 1 -4.28 13.24 -6.96
CA MET A 1 -2.99 12.59 -6.83
C MET A 1 -2.74 11.78 -8.08
N THR A 2 -1.52 11.84 -8.58
CA THR A 2 -1.02 11.01 -9.68
C THR A 2 -0.53 9.67 -9.14
N LYS A 3 -0.27 8.72 -10.03
CA LYS A 3 0.33 7.43 -9.66
C LYS A 3 1.72 7.61 -9.04
N ASP A 4 2.52 8.53 -9.55
CA ASP A 4 3.87 8.78 -9.04
C ASP A 4 3.88 9.34 -7.62
N GLU A 5 2.92 10.21 -7.29
CA GLU A 5 2.74 10.72 -5.93
C GLU A 5 2.34 9.59 -4.96
N VAL A 6 1.40 8.72 -5.36
CA VAL A 6 1.01 7.55 -4.56
C VAL A 6 2.18 6.61 -4.37
N ASN A 7 2.92 6.31 -5.43
CA ASN A 7 4.09 5.42 -5.40
C ASN A 7 5.16 5.95 -4.44
N THR A 8 5.52 7.23 -4.56
CA THR A 8 6.52 7.88 -3.70
C THR A 8 6.13 7.78 -2.22
N ILE A 9 4.86 8.05 -1.92
CA ILE A 9 4.35 7.99 -0.55
C ILE A 9 4.32 6.55 -0.02
N LEU A 10 3.82 5.61 -0.83
CA LEU A 10 3.73 4.20 -0.45
C LEU A 10 5.11 3.60 -0.19
N GLN A 11 6.07 3.83 -1.08
CA GLN A 11 7.45 3.39 -0.89
C GLN A 11 8.04 3.97 0.40
N SER A 12 7.80 5.25 0.68
CA SER A 12 8.25 5.88 1.93
C SER A 12 7.62 5.25 3.18
N ILE A 13 6.32 4.90 3.13
CA ILE A 13 5.65 4.19 4.22
C ILE A 13 6.32 2.83 4.47
N ILE A 14 6.54 2.06 3.41
CA ILE A 14 7.10 0.71 3.52
C ILE A 14 8.53 0.77 4.09
N ILE A 15 9.41 1.55 3.46
CA ILE A 15 10.81 1.68 3.89
C ILE A 15 10.92 2.13 5.36
N LYS A 16 10.17 3.18 5.75
CA LYS A 16 10.32 3.78 7.08
C LYS A 16 9.73 2.95 8.22
N ASN A 17 8.65 2.19 7.95
CA ASN A 17 7.91 1.52 9.02
C ASN A 17 8.17 0.00 9.07
N PHE A 18 8.71 -0.58 7.99
CA PHE A 18 8.86 -2.03 7.86
C PHE A 18 10.32 -2.47 7.68
N ARG A 19 11.30 -1.62 8.05
CA ARG A 19 12.74 -1.95 8.01
C ARG A 19 13.19 -2.50 6.65
N VAL A 20 12.64 -1.95 5.56
CA VAL A 20 12.99 -2.33 4.19
C VAL A 20 14.08 -1.38 3.69
N ASP A 21 15.20 -1.92 3.24
CA ASP A 21 16.23 -1.13 2.58
C ASP A 21 15.73 -0.64 1.22
N ALA A 22 16.01 0.63 0.90
CA ALA A 22 15.57 1.24 -0.35
C ALA A 22 16.10 0.48 -1.58
N GLU A 23 17.30 -0.08 -1.50
CA GLU A 23 17.96 -0.86 -2.56
C GLU A 23 17.30 -2.23 -2.79
N HIS A 24 16.59 -2.74 -1.79
CA HIS A 24 15.88 -4.03 -1.83
C HIS A 24 14.37 -3.86 -2.01
N PHE A 25 13.90 -2.64 -2.28
CA PHE A 25 12.50 -2.39 -2.60
C PHE A 25 12.22 -2.69 -4.07
N TYR A 26 11.36 -3.69 -4.32
CA TYR A 26 10.94 -4.08 -5.67
C TYR A 26 9.44 -3.88 -5.84
N TRP A 27 9.04 -3.16 -6.89
CA TRP A 27 7.63 -2.84 -7.16
C TRP A 27 6.83 -4.03 -7.69
N ASP A 28 7.52 -5.01 -8.26
CA ASP A 28 7.00 -6.15 -9.04
C ASP A 28 7.15 -7.49 -8.32
N LYS A 29 7.66 -7.49 -7.09
CA LYS A 29 7.73 -8.70 -6.24
C LYS A 29 6.61 -8.72 -5.21
N PRO A 30 6.17 -9.91 -4.77
CA PRO A 30 5.24 -10.02 -3.65
C PRO A 30 5.74 -9.24 -2.44
N ILE A 31 4.84 -8.57 -1.73
CA ILE A 31 5.22 -7.72 -0.60
C ILE A 31 5.90 -8.53 0.52
N GLU A 32 5.56 -9.82 0.66
CA GLU A 32 6.24 -10.75 1.55
C GLU A 32 7.70 -10.99 1.17
N SER A 33 8.06 -10.91 -0.11
CA SER A 33 9.46 -11.04 -0.55
C SER A 33 10.30 -9.78 -0.27
N ILE A 34 9.65 -8.65 0.04
CA ILE A 34 10.31 -7.41 0.44
C ILE A 34 10.59 -7.43 1.94
N ASN A 35 9.63 -7.92 2.72
CA ASN A 35 9.82 -8.25 4.12
C ASN A 35 8.90 -9.42 4.49
N GLU A 36 9.48 -10.53 4.98
CA GLU A 36 8.74 -11.72 5.36
C GLU A 36 7.71 -11.48 6.46
N ASP A 37 7.85 -10.45 7.27
CA ASP A 37 6.90 -10.09 8.33
C ASP A 37 5.48 -9.84 7.79
N PHE A 38 5.35 -9.47 6.50
CA PHE A 38 4.05 -9.32 5.83
C PHE A 38 3.25 -10.63 5.73
N LYS A 39 3.85 -11.80 5.98
CA LYS A 39 3.12 -13.06 6.18
C LYS A 39 2.20 -13.01 7.40
N THR A 40 2.48 -12.11 8.34
CA THR A 40 1.70 -11.91 9.56
C THR A 40 0.60 -10.90 9.29
N LEU A 41 -0.66 -11.29 9.49
CA LEU A 41 -1.83 -10.41 9.31
C LEU A 41 -1.71 -9.08 10.06
N GLY A 42 -1.10 -9.07 11.26
CA GLY A 42 -0.86 -7.85 12.03
C GLY A 42 -0.03 -6.79 11.28
N TYR A 43 0.90 -7.20 10.42
CA TYR A 43 1.69 -6.28 9.59
C TYR A 43 0.87 -5.70 8.44
N LEU A 44 -0.02 -6.49 7.83
CA LEU A 44 -0.97 -5.99 6.82
C LEU A 44 -2.00 -5.04 7.45
N VAL A 45 -2.50 -5.34 8.65
CA VAL A 45 -3.36 -4.42 9.43
C VAL A 45 -2.63 -3.11 9.66
N PHE A 46 -1.37 -3.18 10.10
CA PHE A 46 -0.59 -1.98 10.39
C PHE A 46 -0.32 -1.15 9.12
N LEU A 47 0.02 -1.80 8.00
CA LEU A 47 0.17 -1.15 6.70
C LEU A 47 -1.11 -0.42 6.28
N GLU A 48 -2.26 -1.08 6.44
CA GLU A 48 -3.57 -0.50 6.15
C GLU A 48 -3.81 0.79 6.95
N GLN A 49 -3.53 0.76 8.25
CA GLN A 49 -3.68 1.93 9.12
C GLN A 49 -2.80 3.10 8.69
N LEU A 50 -1.53 2.83 8.32
CA LEU A 50 -0.60 3.85 7.85
C LEU A 50 -1.06 4.47 6.53
N ILE A 51 -1.50 3.65 5.58
CA ILE A 51 -2.04 4.09 4.29
C ILE A 51 -3.29 4.94 4.53
N ASN A 52 -4.25 4.44 5.30
CA ASN A 52 -5.52 5.13 5.55
C ASN A 52 -5.30 6.50 6.20
N LYS A 53 -4.40 6.57 7.19
CA LYS A 53 -4.00 7.83 7.83
C LYS A 53 -3.37 8.79 6.83
N LYS A 54 -2.49 8.31 5.95
CA LYS A 54 -1.74 9.15 5.01
C LYS A 54 -2.62 9.69 3.87
N PHE A 55 -3.48 8.84 3.30
CA PHE A 55 -4.31 9.18 2.15
C PHE A 55 -5.70 9.70 2.53
N LYS A 56 -6.06 9.68 3.82
CA LYS A 56 -7.37 10.09 4.34
C LYS A 56 -8.53 9.40 3.62
N THR A 57 -8.35 8.13 3.30
CA THR A 57 -9.33 7.28 2.63
C THR A 57 -9.30 5.89 3.27
N LYS A 58 -10.37 5.11 3.08
CA LYS A 58 -10.41 3.71 3.52
C LYS A 58 -9.90 2.85 2.35
N VAL A 59 -8.68 2.34 2.48
CA VAL A 59 -8.07 1.39 1.55
C VAL A 59 -8.14 0.02 2.23
N PRO A 60 -8.99 -0.90 1.78
CA PRO A 60 -9.18 -2.20 2.42
C PRO A 60 -8.06 -3.18 2.02
N ILE A 61 -6.87 -3.02 2.60
CA ILE A 61 -5.69 -3.84 2.30
C ILE A 61 -5.94 -5.29 2.69
N LEU A 62 -6.44 -5.56 3.90
CA LEU A 62 -6.63 -6.94 4.38
C LEU A 62 -7.61 -7.75 3.53
N GLU A 63 -8.58 -7.08 2.93
CA GLU A 63 -9.62 -7.72 2.13
C GLU A 63 -9.18 -7.98 0.68
N ASN A 64 -8.16 -7.26 0.19
CA ASN A 64 -7.77 -7.26 -1.22
C ASN A 64 -6.31 -7.67 -1.48
N ILE A 65 -5.48 -7.77 -0.43
CA ILE A 65 -4.04 -8.01 -0.56
C ILE A 65 -3.66 -9.29 0.18
N ILE A 66 -3.13 -10.23 -0.59
CA ILE A 66 -2.52 -11.48 -0.13
C ILE A 66 -1.01 -11.34 -0.29
N SER A 67 -0.26 -11.44 0.82
CA SER A 67 1.15 -11.02 0.92
C SER A 67 2.12 -11.73 -0.05
N ASN A 68 1.87 -13.00 -0.33
CA ASN A 68 2.69 -13.84 -1.21
C ASN A 68 2.28 -13.79 -2.70
N ILE A 69 1.20 -13.08 -3.03
CA ILE A 69 0.70 -12.93 -4.41
C ILE A 69 0.85 -11.49 -4.88
N HIS A 70 0.43 -10.55 -4.03
CA HIS A 70 0.30 -9.15 -4.42
C HIS A 70 1.56 -8.35 -4.13
N THR A 71 1.80 -7.39 -5.00
CA THR A 71 2.99 -6.55 -5.06
C THR A 71 2.70 -5.15 -4.54
N PRO A 72 3.72 -4.31 -4.27
CA PRO A 72 3.51 -2.89 -4.01
C PRO A 72 2.76 -2.16 -5.13
N ASN A 73 2.90 -2.59 -6.38
CA ASN A 73 2.13 -2.05 -7.50
C ASN A 73 0.63 -2.28 -7.33
N ASP A 74 0.23 -3.46 -6.85
CA ASP A 74 -1.20 -3.78 -6.61
C ASP A 74 -1.78 -2.91 -5.51
N ILE A 75 -1.01 -2.70 -4.43
CA ILE A 75 -1.38 -1.79 -3.34
C ILE A 75 -1.52 -0.35 -3.84
N SER A 76 -0.58 0.12 -4.66
CA SER A 76 -0.66 1.46 -5.26
C SER A 76 -1.90 1.62 -6.14
N ASN A 77 -2.19 0.63 -6.98
CA ASN A 77 -3.38 0.64 -7.84
C ASN A 77 -4.67 0.64 -7.01
N LEU A 78 -4.71 -0.11 -5.90
CA LEU A 78 -5.84 -0.10 -4.96
C LEU A 78 -6.03 1.29 -4.33
N ILE A 79 -4.97 1.92 -3.84
CA ILE A 79 -5.04 3.29 -3.30
C ILE A 79 -5.58 4.28 -4.35
N LEU A 80 -5.08 4.21 -5.58
CA LEU A 80 -5.52 5.08 -6.67
C LEU A 80 -7.00 4.89 -7.01
N LYS A 81 -7.47 3.65 -7.02
CA LYS A 81 -8.87 3.31 -7.22
C LYS A 81 -9.74 3.98 -6.15
N GLU A 82 -9.43 3.75 -4.87
CA GLU A 82 -10.22 4.31 -3.76
C GLU A 82 -10.22 5.84 -3.74
N LEU A 83 -9.08 6.47 -4.04
CA LEU A 83 -8.99 7.93 -4.17
C LEU A 83 -9.83 8.47 -5.33
N SER A 84 -9.94 7.71 -6.41
CA SER A 84 -10.75 8.09 -7.58
C SER A 84 -12.23 7.95 -7.29
N ASP A 85 -12.64 6.86 -6.62
CA ASP A 85 -14.02 6.61 -6.25
C ASP A 85 -14.51 7.62 -5.21
N LEU A 86 -13.68 7.98 -4.22
CA LEU A 86 -14.00 9.05 -3.27
C LEU A 86 -14.24 10.41 -3.95
N LYS A 87 -13.47 10.74 -4.99
CA LYS A 87 -13.68 11.98 -5.77
C LYS A 87 -14.99 11.96 -6.55
N ARG A 88 -15.39 10.80 -7.06
CA ARG A 88 -16.68 10.63 -7.76
C ARG A 88 -17.85 10.86 -6.79
N LEU A 89 -17.76 10.30 -5.58
CA LEU A 89 -18.80 10.45 -4.55
C LEU A 89 -18.95 11.89 -4.04
N LYS A 90 -17.87 12.69 -4.03
CA LYS A 90 -17.88 14.10 -3.59
C LYS A 90 -18.31 15.11 -4.66
N LYS A 91 -18.59 14.67 -5.89
CA LYS A 91 -19.02 15.54 -7.00
C LYS A 91 -20.55 15.75 -7.06
N ILE A 92 -21.24 15.58 -5.93
CA ILE A 92 -22.67 15.86 -5.75
C ILE A 92 -22.82 17.18 -5.01
#